data_AF-A0A0P7WAE6-F1
#
_entry.id   AF-A0A0P7WAE6-F1
#
_cell.length_a   1.000
_cell.length_b   1.000
_cell.length_c   1.000
_cell.angle_alpha   90.00
_cell.angle_beta   90.00
_cell.angle_gamma   90.00
#
_symmetry.space_group_name_H-M   'P 1'
#
loop_
_entity.id
_entity.type
_entity.pdbx_description
1 polymer ?
#
loop_
_entity_poly.entity_id
_entity_poly.type
_entity_poly.pdbx_seq_one_letter_code
_entity_poly.pdbx_strand_id
1 'polypeptide(L)'
;MKKLLMTAGAAVLAMGTAASAATLSISGGTAGSIPGGGVNNVLVDLLGVNTLSGFYGSQIVANAGPNSKIKVEVMGYEALFLNEFATVEDSFTTSGGAPKKVIGDPDPLATWLTDASGGLDFSFSTYGNGAPGQFKTVANGGNAVPDVDEVNFFAHDDGKYVWLFFDDSPIDGDDNHDDLVVRLSAVPLPAGALLLLTGMGALALRRRAA
;
A
#
# COMPACT_ATOMS: atom_id res chain seq x y z
N MET A 1 32.55 33.73 40.29
CA MET A 1 32.67 32.78 39.17
C MET A 1 31.61 31.67 39.28
N LYS A 2 30.32 31.98 39.14
CA LYS A 2 29.21 30.99 39.30
C LYS A 2 28.12 31.08 38.21
N LYS A 3 28.33 31.86 37.14
CA LYS A 3 27.29 32.18 36.13
C LYS A 3 27.43 31.47 34.78
N LEU A 4 28.34 30.49 34.66
CA LEU A 4 28.67 29.85 33.36
C LEU A 4 28.12 28.43 33.18
N LEU A 5 27.37 27.88 34.15
CA LEU A 5 26.95 26.46 34.14
C LEU A 5 25.50 26.20 33.71
N MET A 6 24.70 27.23 33.40
CA MET A 6 23.27 27.05 33.08
C MET A 6 22.92 27.02 31.58
N THR A 7 23.89 27.21 30.68
CA THR A 7 23.60 27.34 29.23
C THR A 7 23.67 26.01 28.45
N ALA A 8 24.07 24.90 29.07
CA ALA A 8 24.28 23.62 28.38
C ALA A 8 23.06 22.66 28.39
N GLY A 9 22.01 22.94 29.18
CA GLY A 9 20.87 22.03 29.36
C GLY A 9 19.80 22.09 28.27
N ALA A 10 19.74 23.16 27.47
CA ALA A 10 18.69 23.37 26.47
C ALA A 10 18.98 22.71 25.11
N ALA A 11 20.23 22.36 24.82
CA ALA A 11 20.63 21.81 23.52
C ALA A 11 20.38 20.29 23.39
N VAL A 12 20.23 19.55 24.50
CA VAL A 12 20.09 18.08 24.46
C VAL A 12 18.66 17.61 24.14
N LEU A 13 17.64 18.45 24.36
CA LEU A 13 16.24 18.10 24.07
C LEU A 13 15.82 18.34 22.60
N ALA A 14 16.68 18.97 21.79
CA ALA A 14 16.41 19.21 20.38
C ALA A 14 16.73 18.00 19.47
N MET A 15 17.29 16.92 20.01
CA MET A 15 17.48 15.66 19.27
C MET A 15 16.26 14.74 19.32
N GLY A 16 15.08 15.29 19.64
CA GLY A 16 13.82 14.58 19.51
C GLY A 16 13.72 14.05 18.08
N THR A 17 13.85 12.73 17.94
CA THR A 17 13.67 12.02 16.68
C THR A 17 12.37 12.50 16.06
N ALA A 18 12.46 13.23 14.94
CA ALA A 18 11.28 13.56 14.18
C ALA A 18 10.58 12.24 13.86
N ALA A 19 9.41 12.01 14.45
CA ALA A 19 8.64 10.84 14.09
C ALA A 19 8.14 11.09 12.67
N SER A 20 8.82 10.49 11.70
CA SER A 20 8.33 10.47 10.33
C SER A 20 7.19 9.47 10.29
N ALA A 21 6.04 9.89 9.77
CA ALA A 21 5.03 8.95 9.31
C ALA A 21 5.66 8.02 8.25
N ALA A 22 5.14 6.81 8.11
CA ALA A 22 5.48 5.98 6.97
C ALA A 22 5.22 6.75 5.67
N THR A 23 6.08 6.58 4.70
CA THR A 23 5.85 7.04 3.32
C THR A 23 5.91 5.83 2.42
N LEU A 24 5.01 5.79 1.44
CA LEU A 24 5.01 4.76 0.40
C LEU A 24 5.66 5.35 -0.86
N SER A 25 6.34 4.51 -1.62
CA SER A 25 6.93 4.88 -2.90
C SER A 25 6.98 3.67 -3.83
N ILE A 26 6.87 3.94 -5.12
CA ILE A 26 7.07 2.95 -6.18
C ILE A 26 8.52 3.06 -6.65
N SER A 27 9.26 1.96 -6.61
CA SER A 27 10.68 1.89 -7.00
C SER A 27 10.89 0.90 -8.14
N GLY A 28 11.61 1.32 -9.18
CA GLY A 28 11.87 0.50 -10.37
C GLY A 28 10.63 0.28 -11.23
N GLY A 29 10.64 -0.81 -11.99
CA GLY A 29 9.57 -1.18 -12.92
C GLY A 29 9.66 -0.49 -14.29
N THR A 30 8.68 -0.81 -15.13
CA THR A 30 8.50 -0.28 -16.48
C THR A 30 7.23 0.56 -16.52
N ALA A 31 7.35 1.82 -16.92
CA ALA A 31 6.21 2.70 -17.05
C ALA A 31 5.22 2.19 -18.11
N GLY A 32 3.93 2.31 -17.82
CA GLY A 32 2.85 1.89 -18.72
C GLY A 32 1.50 2.47 -18.32
N SER A 33 0.44 1.88 -18.85
CA SER A 33 -0.93 2.26 -18.52
C SER A 33 -1.87 1.07 -18.58
N ILE A 34 -2.84 1.04 -17.67
CA ILE A 34 -3.98 0.13 -17.71
C ILE A 34 -5.25 0.87 -18.17
N PRO A 35 -6.22 0.19 -18.80
CA PRO A 35 -6.11 -1.19 -19.29
C PRO A 35 -5.11 -1.30 -20.46
N GLY A 36 -4.39 -2.43 -20.54
CA GLY A 36 -3.56 -2.82 -21.67
C GLY A 36 -4.38 -3.48 -22.80
N GLY A 37 -5.54 -4.05 -22.45
CA GLY A 37 -6.57 -4.60 -23.31
C GLY A 37 -7.95 -4.60 -22.63
N GLY A 38 -9.03 -4.82 -23.39
CA GLY A 38 -10.38 -4.87 -22.81
C GLY A 38 -10.85 -3.56 -22.16
N VAL A 39 -11.85 -3.66 -21.28
CA VAL A 39 -12.37 -2.55 -20.46
C VAL A 39 -12.11 -2.91 -19.00
N ASN A 40 -11.35 -2.09 -18.27
CA ASN A 40 -11.22 -2.21 -16.83
C ASN A 40 -12.47 -1.61 -16.16
N ASN A 41 -13.42 -2.44 -15.78
CA ASN A 41 -14.66 -1.90 -15.23
C ASN A 41 -14.49 -1.48 -13.76
N VAL A 42 -13.54 -2.05 -13.02
CA VAL A 42 -13.28 -1.64 -11.63
C VAL A 42 -12.71 -0.23 -11.56
N LEU A 43 -11.79 0.12 -12.47
CA LEU A 43 -11.14 1.44 -12.57
C LEU A 43 -12.17 2.54 -12.84
N VAL A 44 -13.09 2.30 -13.77
CA VAL A 44 -14.15 3.26 -14.12
C VAL A 44 -15.09 3.49 -12.94
N ASP A 45 -15.53 2.43 -12.27
CA ASP A 45 -16.44 2.54 -11.13
C ASP A 45 -15.78 3.19 -9.91
N LEU A 46 -14.49 2.91 -9.70
CA LEU A 46 -13.78 3.31 -8.49
C LEU A 46 -13.17 4.71 -8.60
N LEU A 47 -12.55 5.02 -9.73
CA LEU A 47 -11.79 6.25 -9.95
C LEU A 47 -12.44 7.19 -11.00
N GLY A 48 -13.46 6.73 -11.72
CA GLY A 48 -14.11 7.54 -12.76
C GLY A 48 -13.22 7.82 -13.97
N VAL A 49 -12.17 7.03 -14.18
CA VAL A 49 -11.22 7.16 -15.28
C VAL A 49 -11.20 5.90 -16.14
N ASN A 50 -10.92 6.06 -17.43
CA ASN A 50 -10.83 4.92 -18.36
C ASN A 50 -9.40 4.41 -18.54
N THR A 51 -8.41 5.19 -18.13
CA THR A 51 -6.99 4.86 -18.28
C THR A 51 -6.22 5.39 -17.08
N LEU A 52 -5.26 4.62 -16.60
CA LEU A 52 -4.40 4.98 -15.47
C LEU A 52 -2.95 4.71 -15.81
N SER A 53 -2.08 5.72 -15.64
CA SER A 53 -0.63 5.58 -15.85
C SER A 53 0.08 5.13 -14.58
N GLY A 54 1.19 4.42 -14.70
CA GLY A 54 1.83 3.76 -13.56
C GLY A 54 2.93 2.81 -14.02
N PHE A 55 3.17 1.75 -13.25
CA PHE A 55 4.33 0.88 -13.43
C PHE A 55 3.97 -0.60 -13.32
N TYR A 56 4.49 -1.37 -14.27
CA TYR A 56 4.62 -2.82 -14.18
C TYR A 56 5.97 -3.17 -13.56
N GLY A 57 6.06 -4.27 -12.83
CA GLY A 57 7.31 -4.76 -12.26
C GLY A 57 8.00 -3.85 -11.26
N SER A 58 7.26 -2.93 -10.66
CA SER A 58 7.77 -2.09 -9.60
C SER A 58 7.75 -2.80 -8.24
N GLN A 59 8.62 -2.33 -7.35
CA GLN A 59 8.58 -2.64 -5.94
C GLN A 59 7.91 -1.51 -5.16
N ILE A 60 6.97 -1.84 -4.28
CA ILE A 60 6.40 -0.91 -3.32
C ILE A 60 7.29 -0.90 -2.07
N VAL A 61 7.81 0.29 -1.76
CA VAL A 61 8.72 0.50 -0.64
C VAL A 61 8.04 1.42 0.37
N ALA A 62 7.96 0.94 1.61
CA ALA A 62 7.58 1.72 2.77
C ALA A 62 8.84 2.25 3.48
N ASN A 63 9.07 3.55 3.36
CA ASN A 63 10.09 4.24 4.14
C ASN A 63 9.46 4.71 5.44
N ALA A 64 9.71 3.97 6.52
CA ALA A 64 9.05 4.20 7.79
C ALA A 64 9.96 3.94 8.99
N GLY A 65 9.67 4.62 10.10
CA GLY A 65 10.32 4.36 11.37
C GLY A 65 9.83 3.05 12.01
N PRO A 66 10.50 2.57 13.08
CA PRO A 66 10.08 1.37 13.79
C PRO A 66 8.60 1.41 14.20
N ASN A 67 7.90 0.27 14.06
CA ASN A 67 6.47 0.10 14.40
C ASN A 67 5.48 0.93 13.57
N SER A 68 5.91 1.49 12.44
CA SER A 68 4.98 2.16 11.54
C SER A 68 4.11 1.12 10.82
N LYS A 69 2.87 1.49 10.53
CA LYS A 69 1.89 0.61 9.88
C LYS A 69 1.46 1.17 8.52
N ILE A 70 1.22 0.27 7.58
CA ILE A 70 0.49 0.54 6.35
C ILE A 70 -0.92 -0.01 6.51
N LYS A 71 -1.91 0.78 6.12
CA LYS A 71 -3.29 0.33 5.99
C LYS A 71 -3.48 -0.26 4.61
N VAL A 72 -3.99 -1.48 4.58
CA VAL A 72 -4.37 -2.22 3.38
C VAL A 72 -5.89 -2.18 3.27
N GLU A 73 -6.39 -1.83 2.08
CA GLU A 73 -7.82 -1.77 1.79
C GLU A 73 -8.11 -2.48 0.47
N VAL A 74 -8.97 -3.49 0.48
CA VAL A 74 -9.43 -4.15 -0.75
C VAL A 74 -10.65 -3.39 -1.26
N MET A 75 -10.56 -2.87 -2.48
CA MET A 75 -11.54 -1.90 -3.00
C MET A 75 -12.54 -2.53 -3.96
N GLY A 76 -12.12 -3.56 -4.69
CA GLY A 76 -13.00 -4.24 -5.62
C GLY A 76 -12.32 -5.41 -6.32
N TYR A 77 -13.11 -6.18 -7.04
CA TYR A 77 -12.64 -7.23 -7.94
C TYR A 77 -13.66 -7.48 -9.05
N GLU A 78 -13.18 -7.90 -10.21
CA GLU A 78 -13.95 -8.49 -11.29
C GLU A 78 -13.20 -9.71 -11.81
N ALA A 79 -13.39 -10.85 -11.15
CA ALA A 79 -12.64 -12.04 -11.50
C ALA A 79 -13.55 -13.25 -11.58
N LEU A 80 -13.33 -14.07 -12.61
CA LEU A 80 -13.90 -15.42 -12.67
C LEU A 80 -13.09 -16.39 -11.83
N PHE A 81 -11.79 -16.14 -11.62
CA PHE A 81 -10.95 -16.95 -10.75
C PHE A 81 -11.02 -16.50 -9.30
N LEU A 82 -10.52 -17.38 -8.42
CA LEU A 82 -10.36 -17.08 -7.01
C LEU A 82 -9.01 -16.38 -6.85
N ASN A 83 -9.05 -15.12 -6.46
CA ASN A 83 -7.86 -14.29 -6.30
C ASN A 83 -7.66 -13.98 -4.82
N GLU A 84 -6.41 -13.95 -4.42
CA GLU A 84 -5.99 -13.65 -3.07
C GLU A 84 -4.97 -12.53 -3.07
N PHE A 85 -5.17 -11.56 -2.19
CA PHE A 85 -4.11 -10.64 -1.77
C PHE A 85 -3.74 -10.95 -0.34
N ALA A 86 -2.45 -11.13 -0.08
CA ALA A 86 -1.94 -11.46 1.25
C ALA A 86 -0.76 -10.57 1.64
N THR A 87 -0.74 -10.17 2.91
CA THR A 87 0.46 -9.69 3.60
C THR A 87 0.87 -10.70 4.67
N VAL A 88 1.93 -10.42 5.43
CA VAL A 88 2.36 -11.29 6.55
C VAL A 88 1.27 -11.45 7.61
N GLU A 89 0.44 -10.42 7.82
CA GLU A 89 -0.53 -10.34 8.91
C GLU A 89 -1.92 -10.86 8.56
N ASP A 90 -2.37 -10.69 7.31
CA ASP A 90 -3.73 -11.03 6.90
C ASP A 90 -3.82 -11.26 5.39
N SER A 91 -4.93 -11.88 4.96
CA SER A 91 -5.24 -12.05 3.54
C SER A 91 -6.72 -11.83 3.24
N PHE A 92 -7.00 -11.51 1.98
CA PHE A 92 -8.35 -11.46 1.44
C PHE A 92 -8.43 -12.32 0.20
N THR A 93 -9.45 -13.18 0.14
CA THR A 93 -9.73 -14.06 -0.98
C THR A 93 -11.08 -13.70 -1.61
N THR A 94 -11.13 -13.51 -2.92
CA THR A 94 -12.38 -13.32 -3.67
C THR A 94 -13.22 -14.59 -3.64
N SER A 95 -14.54 -14.45 -3.71
CA SER A 95 -15.41 -15.58 -4.01
C SER A 95 -15.33 -15.84 -5.51
N GLY A 96 -14.48 -16.77 -5.95
CA GLY A 96 -14.34 -17.09 -7.38
C GLY A 96 -15.69 -17.39 -8.06
N GLY A 97 -15.78 -17.12 -9.37
CA GLY A 97 -17.01 -17.25 -10.14
C GLY A 97 -18.13 -16.25 -9.77
N ALA A 98 -17.81 -15.20 -9.01
CA ALA A 98 -18.76 -14.14 -8.67
C ALA A 98 -18.76 -13.02 -9.72
N PRO A 99 -19.90 -12.34 -9.96
CA PRO A 99 -19.90 -11.13 -10.77
C PRO A 99 -19.06 -10.03 -10.10
N LYS A 100 -18.60 -9.06 -10.91
CA LYS A 100 -17.95 -7.81 -10.48
C LYS A 100 -18.51 -7.30 -9.15
N LYS A 101 -17.62 -7.10 -8.18
CA LYS A 101 -17.93 -6.51 -6.88
C LYS A 101 -16.97 -5.36 -6.60
N VAL A 102 -17.48 -4.15 -6.77
CA VAL A 102 -16.76 -2.91 -6.46
C VAL A 102 -17.47 -2.21 -5.31
N ILE A 103 -16.72 -1.78 -4.29
CA ILE A 103 -17.23 -0.84 -3.30
C ILE A 103 -16.35 0.42 -3.35
N GLY A 104 -16.98 1.55 -3.61
CA GLY A 104 -16.29 2.83 -3.71
C GLY A 104 -15.71 3.31 -2.38
N ASP A 105 -14.83 4.31 -2.44
CA ASP A 105 -14.39 5.05 -1.25
C ASP A 105 -15.62 5.70 -0.58
N PRO A 106 -15.89 5.48 0.72
CA PRO A 106 -14.93 5.09 1.76
C PRO A 106 -14.98 3.64 2.27
N ASP A 107 -15.80 2.75 1.70
CA ASP A 107 -16.13 1.46 2.32
C ASP A 107 -15.43 0.29 1.62
N PRO A 108 -14.20 -0.08 1.99
CA PRO A 108 -13.52 -1.22 1.38
C PRO A 108 -14.18 -2.56 1.73
N LEU A 109 -13.98 -3.56 0.87
CA LEU A 109 -14.40 -4.95 1.08
C LEU A 109 -13.71 -5.60 2.28
N ALA A 110 -12.46 -5.21 2.54
CA ALA A 110 -11.67 -5.65 3.69
C ALA A 110 -10.64 -4.59 4.05
N THR A 111 -10.25 -4.54 5.32
CA THR A 111 -9.22 -3.61 5.81
C THR A 111 -8.44 -4.22 6.95
N TRP A 112 -7.12 -4.09 6.88
CA TRP A 112 -6.21 -4.47 7.96
C TRP A 112 -4.96 -3.58 7.96
N LEU A 113 -4.10 -3.80 8.96
CA LEU A 113 -2.82 -3.13 9.10
C LEU A 113 -1.68 -4.13 8.92
N THR A 114 -0.68 -3.73 8.14
CA THR A 114 0.58 -4.48 7.96
C THR A 114 1.78 -3.64 8.42
N ASP A 115 2.86 -4.29 8.83
CA ASP A 115 4.10 -3.60 9.18
C ASP A 115 4.75 -2.89 7.99
N ALA A 116 5.15 -1.63 8.20
CA ALA A 116 5.86 -0.84 7.21
C ALA A 116 7.38 -1.10 7.33
N SER A 117 7.87 -2.17 6.71
CA SER A 117 9.28 -2.61 6.82
C SER A 117 10.02 -2.59 5.49
N GLY A 118 10.49 -1.42 5.03
CA GLY A 118 11.29 -1.35 3.80
C GLY A 118 10.50 -1.86 2.59
N GLY A 119 10.91 -2.97 1.97
CA GLY A 119 10.10 -3.63 0.95
C GLY A 119 8.89 -4.30 1.59
N LEU A 120 7.68 -3.87 1.23
CA LEU A 120 6.46 -4.49 1.77
C LEU A 120 6.37 -5.96 1.34
N ASP A 121 6.13 -6.85 2.30
CA ASP A 121 5.97 -8.27 2.04
C ASP A 121 4.49 -8.57 1.77
N PHE A 122 4.13 -8.55 0.49
CA PHE A 122 2.81 -8.91 0.01
C PHE A 122 2.89 -9.73 -1.28
N SER A 123 1.81 -10.46 -1.56
CA SER A 123 1.63 -11.16 -2.82
C SER A 123 0.18 -11.16 -3.28
N PHE A 124 0.02 -11.28 -4.59
CA PHE A 124 -1.22 -11.69 -5.21
C PHE A 124 -1.10 -13.13 -5.66
N SER A 125 -2.16 -13.91 -5.49
CA SER A 125 -2.24 -15.27 -6.01
C SER A 125 -3.58 -15.48 -6.70
N THR A 126 -3.57 -16.27 -7.77
CA THR A 126 -4.79 -16.77 -8.39
C THR A 126 -4.83 -18.28 -8.34
N TYR A 127 -6.03 -18.79 -8.15
CA TYR A 127 -6.36 -20.20 -8.19
C TYR A 127 -7.37 -20.35 -9.33
N GLY A 128 -6.93 -20.92 -10.47
CA GLY A 128 -7.81 -21.15 -11.61
C GLY A 128 -9.12 -21.86 -11.21
N ASN A 129 -10.19 -21.67 -11.97
CA ASN A 129 -11.55 -22.12 -11.66
C ASN A 129 -11.71 -23.66 -11.59
N GLY A 130 -11.13 -24.30 -10.57
CA GLY A 130 -11.24 -25.73 -10.32
C GLY A 130 -10.33 -26.65 -11.16
N ALA A 131 -9.41 -26.12 -11.97
CA ALA A 131 -8.42 -26.93 -12.68
C ALA A 131 -7.18 -27.20 -11.79
N PRO A 132 -6.86 -28.45 -11.44
CA PRO A 132 -5.68 -28.76 -10.64
C PRO A 132 -4.40 -28.33 -11.37
N GLY A 133 -3.57 -27.48 -10.74
CA GLY A 133 -2.23 -27.12 -11.24
C GLY A 133 -2.05 -25.71 -11.80
N GLN A 134 -3.07 -24.85 -11.77
CA GLN A 134 -2.95 -23.43 -12.19
C GLN A 134 -2.97 -22.49 -10.97
N PHE A 135 -2.00 -22.67 -10.08
CA PHE A 135 -1.72 -21.71 -9.02
C PHE A 135 -0.58 -20.81 -9.49
N LYS A 136 -0.83 -19.51 -9.58
CA LYS A 136 0.17 -18.51 -9.94
C LYS A 136 0.20 -17.44 -8.87
N THR A 137 1.39 -16.99 -8.52
CA THR A 137 1.62 -15.97 -7.50
C THR A 137 2.60 -14.94 -8.03
N VAL A 138 2.32 -13.68 -7.76
CA VAL A 138 3.23 -12.57 -7.99
C VAL A 138 3.42 -11.81 -6.67
N ALA A 139 4.67 -11.70 -6.25
CA ALA A 139 5.04 -10.97 -5.03
C ALA A 139 5.51 -9.55 -5.36
N ASN A 140 5.52 -8.67 -4.36
CA ASN A 140 6.08 -7.33 -4.48
C ASN A 140 7.51 -7.36 -5.06
N GLY A 141 7.75 -6.64 -6.16
CA GLY A 141 9.04 -6.63 -6.85
C GLY A 141 9.35 -7.86 -7.73
N GLY A 142 8.49 -8.89 -7.72
CA GLY A 142 8.58 -10.08 -8.58
C GLY A 142 7.67 -10.03 -9.80
N ASN A 143 7.19 -8.84 -10.14
CA ASN A 143 6.17 -8.60 -11.13
C ASN A 143 6.82 -8.38 -12.51
N ALA A 144 6.52 -9.20 -13.51
CA ALA A 144 7.07 -9.00 -14.85
C ALA A 144 6.24 -7.96 -15.62
N VAL A 145 6.81 -7.42 -16.70
CA VAL A 145 5.99 -6.75 -17.74
C VAL A 145 5.01 -7.81 -18.28
N PRO A 146 3.76 -7.46 -18.63
CA PRO A 146 2.81 -8.42 -19.19
C PRO A 146 3.46 -9.23 -20.32
N ASP A 147 3.64 -10.53 -20.08
CA ASP A 147 4.00 -11.53 -21.08
C ASP A 147 2.89 -12.58 -21.11
N VAL A 148 2.82 -13.32 -22.20
CA VAL A 148 1.80 -14.34 -22.40
C VAL A 148 1.92 -15.38 -21.29
N ASP A 149 0.85 -15.60 -20.55
CA ASP A 149 0.71 -16.60 -19.47
C ASP A 149 1.28 -16.26 -18.07
N GLU A 150 1.68 -15.02 -17.75
CA GLU A 150 2.07 -14.66 -16.37
C GLU A 150 1.03 -13.78 -15.67
N VAL A 151 0.80 -14.02 -14.38
CA VAL A 151 0.02 -13.09 -13.54
C VAL A 151 0.89 -11.94 -13.12
N ASN A 152 0.31 -10.76 -13.07
CA ASN A 152 1.05 -9.53 -12.77
C ASN A 152 0.14 -8.56 -12.01
N PHE A 153 0.73 -7.44 -11.60
CA PHE A 153 -0.04 -6.32 -11.09
C PHE A 153 0.46 -5.01 -11.66
N PHE A 154 -0.35 -3.96 -11.60
CA PHE A 154 0.02 -2.63 -11.98
C PHE A 154 -0.03 -1.71 -10.77
N ALA A 155 1.01 -0.91 -10.58
CA ALA A 155 1.12 0.02 -9.47
C ALA A 155 0.92 1.46 -9.94
N HIS A 156 0.05 2.19 -9.25
CA HIS A 156 -0.18 3.62 -9.45
C HIS A 156 -0.05 4.37 -8.13
N ASP A 157 0.58 5.53 -8.14
CA ASP A 157 0.66 6.44 -7.00
C ASP A 157 -0.09 7.73 -7.34
N ASP A 158 -1.13 8.05 -6.57
CA ASP A 158 -1.93 9.27 -6.73
C ASP A 158 -1.48 10.41 -5.79
N GLY A 159 -0.38 10.20 -5.06
CA GLY A 159 0.18 11.10 -4.05
C GLY A 159 -0.39 10.94 -2.65
N LYS A 160 -1.50 10.19 -2.49
CA LYS A 160 -2.11 9.86 -1.19
C LYS A 160 -2.10 8.36 -0.93
N TYR A 161 -2.28 7.57 -1.98
CA TYR A 161 -2.43 6.13 -1.97
C TYR A 161 -1.53 5.51 -3.04
N VAL A 162 -1.05 4.32 -2.73
CA VAL A 162 -0.55 3.41 -3.75
C VAL A 162 -1.66 2.43 -4.08
N TRP A 163 -2.08 2.44 -5.33
CA TRP A 163 -3.07 1.53 -5.89
C TRP A 163 -2.38 0.38 -6.59
N LEU A 164 -2.86 -0.82 -6.33
CA LEU A 164 -2.41 -2.08 -6.94
C LEU A 164 -3.59 -2.71 -7.65
N PHE A 165 -3.42 -2.96 -8.94
CA PHE A 165 -4.41 -3.56 -9.81
C PHE A 165 -3.86 -4.90 -10.27
N PHE A 166 -4.48 -6.00 -9.87
CA PHE A 166 -4.03 -7.34 -10.20
C PHE A 166 -4.75 -7.86 -11.44
N ASP A 167 -4.03 -8.66 -12.22
CA ASP A 167 -4.53 -9.37 -13.40
C ASP A 167 -4.21 -10.86 -13.21
N ASP A 168 -5.26 -11.68 -13.17
CA ASP A 168 -5.18 -13.10 -12.85
C ASP A 168 -4.93 -13.98 -14.07
N SER A 169 -5.09 -13.43 -15.28
CA SER A 169 -4.89 -14.13 -16.53
C SER A 169 -4.93 -13.19 -17.74
N PRO A 170 -3.82 -13.06 -18.49
CA PRO A 170 -3.86 -12.38 -19.79
C PRO A 170 -4.48 -13.26 -20.90
N ILE A 171 -5.03 -14.45 -20.58
CA ILE A 171 -5.65 -15.36 -21.55
C ILE A 171 -6.74 -14.59 -22.30
N ASP A 172 -6.76 -14.73 -23.63
CA ASP A 172 -7.65 -14.03 -24.56
C ASP A 172 -7.46 -12.50 -24.67
N GLY A 173 -6.34 -11.97 -24.15
CA GLY A 173 -6.02 -10.54 -24.23
C GLY A 173 -6.78 -9.69 -23.23
N ASP A 174 -7.31 -10.32 -22.17
CA ASP A 174 -7.91 -9.67 -21.02
C ASP A 174 -6.82 -9.11 -20.08
N ASP A 175 -6.03 -8.17 -20.60
CA ASP A 175 -5.03 -7.42 -19.83
C ASP A 175 -5.68 -6.12 -19.31
N ASN A 176 -6.79 -6.29 -18.61
CA ASN A 176 -7.60 -5.17 -18.17
C ASN A 176 -7.21 -4.74 -16.74
N HIS A 177 -6.56 -5.61 -15.95
CA HIS A 177 -6.15 -5.37 -14.56
C HIS A 177 -7.29 -5.00 -13.61
N ASP A 178 -8.40 -5.74 -13.66
CA ASP A 178 -9.57 -5.49 -12.80
C ASP A 178 -9.96 -6.65 -11.89
N ASP A 179 -9.19 -7.74 -11.92
CA ASP A 179 -9.41 -8.97 -11.17
C ASP A 179 -9.30 -8.84 -9.65
N LEU A 180 -8.45 -7.93 -9.15
CA LEU A 180 -8.41 -7.55 -7.74
C LEU A 180 -7.71 -6.19 -7.55
N VAL A 181 -8.38 -5.27 -6.87
CA VAL A 181 -7.85 -3.91 -6.64
C VAL A 181 -7.64 -3.66 -5.16
N VAL A 182 -6.40 -3.30 -4.81
CA VAL A 182 -5.95 -3.02 -3.45
C VAL A 182 -5.40 -1.61 -3.36
N ARG A 183 -5.73 -0.91 -2.28
CA ARG A 183 -5.23 0.41 -1.95
C ARG A 183 -4.39 0.36 -0.68
N LEU A 184 -3.20 0.95 -0.75
CA LEU A 184 -2.26 1.06 0.36
C LEU A 184 -2.13 2.52 0.79
N SER A 185 -2.14 2.76 2.11
CA SER A 185 -1.84 4.08 2.68
C SER A 185 -1.00 3.96 3.94
N ALA A 186 -0.09 4.91 4.14
CA ALA A 186 0.61 5.04 5.41
C ALA A 186 -0.36 5.48 6.51
N VAL A 187 -0.28 4.83 7.68
CA VAL A 187 -1.01 5.28 8.88
C VAL A 187 -0.20 6.40 9.54
N PRO A 188 -0.75 7.63 9.65
CA PRO A 188 -0.06 8.70 10.36
C PRO A 188 0.11 8.32 11.83
N LEU A 189 1.32 8.52 12.36
CA LEU A 189 1.52 8.40 13.80
C LEU A 189 0.70 9.48 14.52
N PRO A 190 0.10 9.19 15.69
CA PRO A 190 -0.64 10.20 16.44
C PRO A 190 0.26 11.38 16.82
N ALA A 191 0.17 12.47 16.05
CA ALA A 191 0.96 13.69 16.29
C ALA A 191 0.76 14.26 17.70
N GLY A 192 -0.40 13.98 18.31
CA GLY A 192 -0.73 14.35 19.69
C GLY A 192 0.21 13.77 20.74
N ALA A 193 0.76 12.56 20.54
CA ALA A 193 1.68 11.97 21.52
C ALA A 193 3.01 12.76 21.59
N LEU A 194 3.54 13.19 20.44
CA LEU A 194 4.76 13.99 20.37
C LEU A 194 4.53 15.43 20.81
N LEU A 195 3.39 16.02 20.46
CA LEU A 195 3.02 17.35 20.94
C LEU A 195 2.81 17.35 22.47
N LEU A 196 2.24 16.28 23.02
CA LEU A 196 2.08 16.12 24.47
C LEU A 196 3.43 15.96 25.17
N LEU A 197 4.33 15.13 24.63
CA LEU A 197 5.67 14.96 25.17
C LEU A 197 6.48 16.26 25.14
N THR A 198 6.43 16.99 24.02
CA THR A 198 7.11 18.30 23.90
C THR A 198 6.46 19.36 24.79
N GLY A 199 5.12 19.40 24.88
CA GLY A 199 4.36 20.29 25.75
C GLY A 199 4.64 20.04 27.24
N MET A 200 4.64 18.78 27.68
CA MET A 200 4.99 18.40 29.05
C MET A 200 6.46 18.67 29.36
N GLY A 201 7.37 18.39 28.42
CA GLY A 201 8.79 18.69 28.56
C GLY A 201 9.05 20.19 28.74
N ALA A 202 8.43 21.03 27.89
CA ALA A 202 8.52 22.48 28.00
C ALA A 202 7.96 23.01 29.34
N LEU A 203 6.84 22.45 29.82
CA LEU A 203 6.23 22.85 31.08
C LEU A 203 7.09 22.45 32.30
N ALA A 204 7.70 21.26 32.26
CA ALA A 204 8.61 20.78 33.30
C ALA A 204 9.89 21.64 33.38
N LEU A 205 10.45 22.05 32.23
CA LEU A 205 11.58 22.97 32.17
C LEU A 205 11.23 24.35 32.73
N ARG A 206 10.04 24.88 32.39
CA ARG A 206 9.57 26.17 32.91
C ARG A 206 9.40 26.18 34.42
N ARG A 207 8.92 25.08 35.00
CA ARG A 207 8.80 24.92 36.47
C ARG A 207 10.14 24.83 37.20
N ARG A 208 11.22 24.48 36.51
CA ARG A 208 12.57 24.36 37.08
C ARG A 208 13.38 25.67 36.99
N ALA A 209 12.95 26.59 36.13
CA ALA A 209 13.55 27.90 35.93
C ALA A 209 12.89 29.02 36.75
N ALA A 210 11.74 28.75 37.37
CA ALA A 210 11.05 29.62 38.33
C ALA A 210 11.39 29.17 39.76
#